data_AF-A0A653BDI2-F1
#
_entry.id   AF-A0A653BDI2-F1
#
_cell.length_a   1.000
_cell.length_b   1.000
_cell.length_c   1.000
_cell.angle_alpha   90.00
_cell.angle_beta   90.00
_cell.angle_gamma   90.00
#
_symmetry.space_group_name_H-M   'P 1'
#
loop_
_entity.id
_entity.type
_entity.pdbx_description
1 polymer ?
#
loop_
_entity_poly.entity_id
_entity_poly.type
_entity_poly.pdbx_seq_one_letter_code
_entity_poly.pdbx_strand_id
1 'polypeptide(L)'
;MLTMFPHLETLDGIPIKVNDLPAVRTNFICNLDGLDLVNQFLEHYFALYDSQNRMAVENLYHASAMFSLNSTFHTNQTNLNIYKYSNKYKSISRNLKMLADFSKSSACLFVKASEIAKTLCSLPATEHDSFSFKVDLIFHSDRMSVVCVDGIFREHPENLLDPERVYGFSRTFVLRTVRNSS
;
A
#
# COMPACT_ATOMS: atom_id res chain seq x y z
N MET A 1 -5.36 26.27 -15.89
CA MET A 1 -6.83 26.08 -15.81
C MET A 1 -7.48 27.19 -14.97
N LEU A 2 -7.04 27.45 -13.73
CA LEU A 2 -7.52 28.60 -12.92
C LEU A 2 -7.18 29.99 -13.48
N THR A 3 -6.19 30.10 -14.37
CA THR A 3 -5.85 31.35 -15.08
C THR A 3 -6.81 31.69 -16.22
N MET A 4 -7.56 30.70 -16.73
CA MET A 4 -8.49 30.86 -17.85
C MET A 4 -9.92 31.14 -17.37
N PHE A 5 -10.29 30.61 -16.19
CA PHE A 5 -11.63 30.75 -15.62
C PHE A 5 -11.54 31.10 -14.12
N PRO A 6 -11.33 32.38 -13.79
CA PRO A 6 -11.06 32.82 -12.41
C PRO A 6 -12.27 32.67 -11.46
N HIS A 7 -13.48 32.52 -12.01
CA HIS A 7 -14.73 32.34 -11.27
C HIS A 7 -15.32 30.94 -11.40
N LEU A 8 -14.52 29.95 -11.85
CA LEU A 8 -15.01 28.58 -11.99
C LEU A 8 -15.18 27.96 -10.59
N GLU A 9 -16.42 27.82 -10.15
CA GLU A 9 -16.77 27.25 -8.85
C GLU A 9 -16.97 25.73 -8.91
N THR A 10 -17.44 25.22 -10.05
CA THR A 10 -17.69 23.80 -10.30
C THR A 10 -17.10 23.36 -11.65
N LEU A 11 -16.60 22.13 -11.72
CA LEU A 11 -16.17 21.47 -12.96
C LEU A 11 -16.85 20.10 -13.01
N ASP A 12 -17.59 19.82 -14.08
CA ASP A 12 -18.36 18.57 -14.25
C ASP A 12 -19.31 18.28 -13.08
N GLY A 13 -19.90 19.32 -12.49
CA GLY A 13 -20.79 19.23 -11.33
C GLY A 13 -20.07 19.03 -9.99
N ILE A 14 -18.74 18.98 -9.97
CA ILE A 14 -17.93 18.85 -8.75
C ILE A 14 -17.40 20.24 -8.35
N PRO A 15 -17.66 20.72 -7.13
CA PRO A 15 -17.05 21.94 -6.62
C PRO A 15 -15.52 21.87 -6.71
N ILE A 16 -14.88 22.90 -7.24
CA ILE A 16 -13.42 22.94 -7.37
C ILE A 16 -12.76 23.34 -6.05
N LYS A 17 -13.47 24.15 -5.26
CA LYS A 17 -13.08 24.57 -3.92
C LYS A 17 -14.19 24.22 -2.92
N VAL A 18 -13.81 23.58 -1.83
CA VAL A 18 -14.67 23.40 -0.64
C VAL A 18 -13.98 24.15 0.49
N ASN A 19 -14.58 25.24 0.99
CA ASN A 19 -14.00 26.08 2.05
C ASN A 19 -12.54 26.51 1.75
N ASP A 20 -12.30 27.03 0.54
CA ASP A 20 -10.96 27.41 0.03
C ASP A 20 -9.92 26.28 -0.13
N LEU A 21 -10.29 25.04 0.17
CA LEU A 21 -9.45 23.86 -0.07
C LEU A 21 -9.80 23.21 -1.40
N PRO A 22 -8.82 22.62 -2.12
CA PRO A 22 -9.11 21.81 -3.29
C PRO A 22 -10.07 20.67 -2.95
N ALA A 23 -10.97 20.33 -3.86
CA ALA A 23 -11.83 19.17 -3.69
C ALA A 23 -11.01 17.87 -3.60
N VAL A 24 -11.31 17.08 -2.58
CA VAL A 24 -10.71 15.76 -2.38
C VAL A 24 -11.29 14.80 -3.42
N ARG A 25 -10.40 14.14 -4.17
CA ARG A 25 -10.77 13.05 -5.07
C ARG A 25 -10.41 11.73 -4.41
N THR A 26 -11.23 10.71 -4.67
CA THR A 26 -11.01 9.35 -4.16
C THR A 26 -9.92 8.62 -4.93
N ASN A 27 -9.79 8.88 -6.23
CA ASN A 27 -8.79 8.27 -7.10
C ASN A 27 -8.16 9.35 -7.98
N PHE A 28 -6.90 9.15 -8.34
CA PHE A 28 -6.19 9.98 -9.29
C PHE A 28 -5.43 9.15 -10.31
N ILE A 29 -5.65 9.39 -11.59
CA ILE A 29 -4.96 8.71 -12.69
C ILE A 29 -4.23 9.76 -13.53
N CYS A 30 -2.90 9.82 -13.43
CA CYS A 30 -2.11 10.83 -14.15
C CYS A 30 -2.05 10.60 -15.66
N ASN A 31 -2.17 9.35 -16.10
CA ASN A 31 -2.30 8.95 -17.51
C ASN A 31 -3.22 7.72 -17.61
N LEU A 32 -4.26 7.81 -18.44
CA LEU A 32 -5.24 6.75 -18.67
C LEU A 32 -4.62 5.48 -19.29
N ASP A 33 -3.51 5.61 -20.03
CA ASP A 33 -2.79 4.46 -20.61
C ASP A 33 -2.32 3.46 -19.54
N GLY A 34 -2.09 3.94 -18.32
CA GLY A 34 -1.68 3.10 -17.19
C GLY A 34 -2.84 2.47 -16.43
N LEU A 35 -4.10 2.82 -16.72
CA LEU A 35 -5.25 2.42 -15.91
C LEU A 35 -5.45 0.90 -15.88
N ASP A 36 -5.45 0.27 -17.06
CA ASP A 36 -5.64 -1.18 -17.17
C ASP A 36 -4.52 -1.96 -16.48
N LEU A 37 -3.28 -1.49 -16.64
CA LEU A 37 -2.12 -2.06 -15.95
C LEU A 37 -2.31 -2.02 -14.43
N VAL A 38 -2.73 -0.87 -13.89
CA VAL A 38 -2.92 -0.69 -12.45
C VAL A 38 -4.03 -1.60 -11.93
N ASN A 39 -5.18 -1.65 -12.62
CA ASN A 39 -6.29 -2.50 -12.21
C ASN A 39 -5.89 -3.99 -12.18
N GLN A 40 -5.30 -4.49 -13.26
CA GLN A 40 -4.86 -5.89 -13.36
C GLN A 40 -3.77 -6.21 -12.33
N PHE A 41 -2.81 -5.30 -12.13
CA PHE A 41 -1.75 -5.49 -11.15
C PHE A 41 -2.31 -5.56 -9.72
N LEU A 42 -3.19 -4.64 -9.33
CA LEU A 42 -3.73 -4.61 -7.97
C LEU A 42 -4.61 -5.83 -7.68
N GLU A 43 -5.48 -6.20 -8.62
CA GLU A 43 -6.30 -7.41 -8.51
C GLU A 43 -5.42 -8.65 -8.32
N HIS A 44 -4.42 -8.84 -9.20
CA HIS A 44 -3.54 -10.00 -9.13
C HIS A 44 -2.65 -10.00 -7.89
N TYR A 45 -2.09 -8.85 -7.52
CA TYR A 45 -1.19 -8.71 -6.38
C TYR A 45 -1.91 -9.08 -5.08
N PHE A 46 -3.08 -8.48 -4.81
CA PHE A 46 -3.81 -8.73 -3.57
C PHE A 46 -4.46 -10.12 -3.55
N ALA A 47 -4.86 -10.67 -4.70
CA ALA A 47 -5.29 -12.06 -4.79
C ALA A 47 -4.17 -13.04 -4.37
N LEU A 48 -2.92 -12.81 -4.81
CA LEU A 48 -1.79 -13.61 -4.34
C LEU A 48 -1.46 -13.35 -2.87
N TYR A 49 -1.52 -12.08 -2.44
CA TYR A 49 -1.20 -11.68 -1.07
C TYR A 49 -2.14 -12.32 -0.04
N ASP A 50 -3.44 -12.37 -0.33
CA ASP A 50 -4.44 -12.94 0.58
C ASP A 50 -4.67 -14.45 0.35
N SER A 51 -3.98 -15.04 -0.61
CA SER A 51 -4.04 -16.48 -0.85
C SER A 51 -3.36 -17.28 0.27
N GLN A 52 -3.69 -18.58 0.33
CA GLN A 52 -2.99 -19.55 1.18
C GLN A 52 -1.50 -19.71 0.81
N ASN A 53 -1.12 -19.33 -0.41
CA ASN A 53 0.26 -19.36 -0.88
C ASN A 53 0.78 -17.94 -1.16
N ARG A 54 0.79 -17.08 -0.12
CA ARG A 54 1.36 -15.73 -0.18
C ARG A 54 2.79 -15.70 -0.75
N MET A 55 3.54 -16.79 -0.64
CA MET A 55 4.90 -16.90 -1.19
C MET A 55 4.95 -16.63 -2.70
N ALA A 56 3.85 -16.87 -3.42
CA ALA A 56 3.74 -16.62 -4.86
C ALA A 56 3.93 -15.16 -5.27
N VAL A 57 3.80 -14.19 -4.34
CA VAL A 57 4.11 -12.77 -4.61
C VAL A 57 5.57 -12.55 -5.00
N GLU A 58 6.47 -13.49 -4.68
CA GLU A 58 7.88 -13.49 -5.10
C GLU A 58 8.00 -13.26 -6.62
N ASN A 59 7.13 -13.90 -7.41
CA ASN A 59 7.16 -13.81 -8.87
C ASN A 59 6.83 -12.41 -9.42
N LEU A 60 6.26 -11.53 -8.59
CA LEU A 60 5.92 -10.16 -8.98
C LEU A 60 7.06 -9.17 -8.69
N TYR A 61 8.08 -9.57 -7.93
CA TYR A 61 9.17 -8.70 -7.53
C TYR A 61 10.39 -8.86 -8.45
N HIS A 62 11.02 -7.74 -8.80
CA HIS A 62 12.31 -7.74 -9.49
C HIS A 62 13.41 -8.35 -8.60
N ALA A 63 14.44 -8.95 -9.21
CA ALA A 63 15.57 -9.56 -8.49
C ALA A 63 16.29 -8.58 -7.54
N SER A 64 16.25 -7.29 -7.84
CA SER A 64 16.80 -6.20 -7.01
C SER A 64 15.73 -5.31 -6.38
N ALA A 65 14.48 -5.79 -6.29
CA ALA A 65 13.41 -5.05 -5.62
C ALA A 65 13.76 -4.81 -4.14
N MET A 66 13.19 -3.75 -3.59
CA MET A 66 13.33 -3.39 -2.19
C MET A 66 11.94 -3.22 -1.56
N PHE A 67 11.84 -3.58 -0.29
CA PHE A 67 10.63 -3.39 0.51
C PHE A 67 11.00 -2.88 1.90
N SER A 68 10.23 -1.94 2.40
CA SER A 68 10.20 -1.59 3.82
C SER A 68 8.76 -1.37 4.24
N LEU A 69 8.48 -1.60 5.51
CA LEU A 69 7.18 -1.38 6.12
C LEU A 69 7.32 -0.32 7.20
N ASN A 70 6.31 0.53 7.37
CA ASN A 70 6.18 1.38 8.54
C ASN A 70 4.80 1.14 9.16
N SER A 71 4.77 0.86 10.46
CA SER A 71 3.53 0.66 11.20
C SER A 71 3.45 1.62 12.37
N THR A 72 2.32 2.31 12.49
CA THR A 72 2.01 3.14 13.66
C THR A 72 0.71 2.64 14.27
N PHE A 73 0.74 2.32 15.56
CA PHE A 73 -0.43 1.90 16.31
C PHE A 73 -0.72 2.94 17.38
N HIS A 74 -1.94 3.51 17.37
CA HIS A 74 -2.33 4.48 18.39
C HIS A 74 -2.44 3.80 19.76
N THR A 75 -1.56 4.20 20.68
CA THR A 75 -1.43 3.63 22.03
C THR A 75 -2.55 4.07 22.98
N ASN A 76 -3.50 4.89 22.53
CA ASN A 76 -4.63 5.35 23.36
C ASN A 76 -5.63 4.23 23.67
N GLN A 77 -5.45 3.04 23.09
CA GLN A 77 -6.22 1.85 23.43
C GLN A 77 -5.37 0.97 24.37
N THR A 78 -5.64 1.06 25.67
CA THR A 78 -5.01 0.36 26.80
C THR A 78 -5.24 -1.16 26.80
N ASN A 79 -5.49 -1.78 25.64
CA ASN A 79 -5.70 -3.22 25.53
C ASN A 79 -4.35 -3.93 25.38
N LEU A 80 -4.00 -4.78 26.36
CA LEU A 80 -2.85 -5.71 26.30
C LEU A 80 -2.86 -6.55 25.00
N ASN A 81 -4.05 -6.81 24.46
CA ASN A 81 -4.29 -7.49 23.19
C ASN A 81 -3.91 -6.69 21.93
N ILE A 82 -3.51 -5.41 22.04
CA ILE A 82 -2.97 -4.64 20.91
C ILE A 82 -1.44 -4.74 20.90
N TYR A 83 -0.81 -4.79 22.08
CA TYR A 83 0.64 -4.89 22.20
C TYR A 83 1.20 -6.18 21.59
N LYS A 84 0.58 -7.35 21.86
CA LYS A 84 1.03 -8.65 21.32
C LYS A 84 1.04 -8.68 19.78
N TYR A 85 0.00 -8.13 19.13
CA TYR A 85 -0.23 -8.27 17.69
C TYR A 85 0.45 -7.14 16.91
N SER A 86 0.50 -5.94 17.48
CA SER A 86 1.32 -4.84 16.93
C SER A 86 2.81 -5.21 16.85
N ASN A 87 3.27 -6.17 17.65
CA ASN A 87 4.67 -6.56 17.70
C ASN A 87 5.17 -7.16 16.37
N LYS A 88 4.34 -7.88 15.61
CA LYS A 88 4.74 -8.50 14.33
C LYS A 88 5.05 -7.48 13.24
N TYR A 89 4.30 -6.37 13.20
CA TYR A 89 4.61 -5.27 12.28
C TYR A 89 5.71 -4.36 12.84
N LYS A 90 5.69 -4.08 14.15
CA LYS A 90 6.70 -3.25 14.81
C LYS A 90 8.11 -3.83 14.69
N SER A 91 8.27 -5.14 14.72
CA SER A 91 9.58 -5.81 14.61
C SER A 91 10.27 -5.56 13.27
N ILE A 92 9.50 -5.29 12.20
CA ILE A 92 10.01 -4.97 10.86
C ILE A 92 9.73 -3.52 10.45
N SER A 93 9.21 -2.70 11.36
CA SER A 93 8.82 -1.32 11.09
C SER A 93 10.05 -0.41 10.98
N ARG A 94 10.17 0.26 9.84
CA ARG A 94 11.24 1.20 9.51
C ARG A 94 10.73 2.64 9.55
N ASN A 95 10.61 3.20 10.75
CA ASN A 95 10.33 4.62 10.93
C ASN A 95 11.61 5.41 11.22
N LEU A 96 12.20 6.04 10.19
CA LEU A 96 13.46 6.77 10.31
C LEU A 96 13.42 7.93 11.32
N LYS A 97 12.25 8.47 11.64
CA LYS A 97 12.10 9.53 12.67
C LYS A 97 12.13 8.99 14.10
N MET A 98 11.73 7.73 14.29
CA MET A 98 11.63 7.09 15.61
C MET A 98 12.77 6.11 15.90
N LEU A 99 13.54 5.72 14.89
CA LEU A 99 14.69 4.84 15.06
C LEU A 99 15.79 5.57 15.82
N ALA A 100 16.03 5.12 17.05
CA ALA A 100 17.16 5.58 17.87
C ALA A 100 18.51 5.05 17.34
N ASP A 101 18.49 3.93 16.62
CA ASP A 101 19.68 3.24 16.11
C ASP A 101 19.57 3.04 14.59
N PHE A 102 20.37 3.80 13.84
CA PHE A 102 20.40 3.73 12.38
C PHE A 102 20.93 2.39 11.84
N SER A 103 21.68 1.61 12.64
CA SER A 103 22.13 0.29 12.20
C SER A 103 20.95 -0.68 12.01
N LYS A 104 19.88 -0.52 12.80
CA LYS A 104 18.61 -1.27 12.66
C LYS A 104 17.79 -0.85 11.45
N SER A 105 18.03 0.35 10.91
CA SER A 105 17.37 0.83 9.69
C SER A 105 17.67 -0.06 8.49
N SER A 106 18.92 -0.50 8.35
CA SER A 106 19.35 -1.39 7.28
C SER A 106 18.73 -2.79 7.41
N ALA A 107 18.51 -3.26 8.64
CA ALA A 107 17.87 -4.56 8.90
C ALA A 107 16.37 -4.60 8.57
N CYS A 108 15.71 -3.44 8.50
CA CYS A 108 14.29 -3.32 8.13
C CYS A 108 14.09 -2.89 6.66
N LEU A 109 15.13 -3.04 5.83
CA LEU A 109 15.07 -2.89 4.39
C LEU A 109 15.35 -4.24 3.74
N PHE A 110 14.30 -4.85 3.19
CA PHE A 110 14.37 -6.17 2.61
C PHE A 110 14.68 -6.07 1.12
N VAL A 111 15.74 -6.74 0.67
CA VAL A 111 16.23 -6.66 -0.70
C VAL A 111 16.17 -8.03 -1.36
N LYS A 112 15.79 -8.07 -2.64
CA LYS A 112 15.50 -9.28 -3.45
C LYS A 112 14.09 -9.82 -3.22
N ALA A 113 13.51 -10.32 -4.31
CA ALA A 113 12.17 -10.87 -4.35
C ALA A 113 11.88 -11.91 -3.26
N SER A 114 12.80 -12.87 -3.06
CA SER A 114 12.64 -13.96 -2.08
C SER A 114 12.66 -13.46 -0.64
N GLU A 115 13.47 -12.46 -0.31
CA GLU A 115 13.52 -11.87 1.02
C GLU A 115 12.25 -11.08 1.32
N ILE A 116 11.81 -10.27 0.35
CA ILE A 116 10.55 -9.51 0.44
C ILE A 116 9.39 -10.46 0.69
N ALA A 117 9.26 -11.50 -0.14
CA ALA A 117 8.13 -12.40 -0.07
C ALA A 117 8.16 -13.24 1.23
N LYS A 118 9.33 -13.66 1.73
CA LYS A 118 9.47 -14.29 3.06
C LYS A 118 9.03 -13.35 4.19
N THR A 119 9.44 -12.09 4.14
CA THR A 119 9.00 -11.07 5.11
C THR A 119 7.48 -10.90 5.08
N LEU A 120 6.86 -10.80 3.91
CA LEU A 120 5.41 -10.70 3.78
C LEU A 120 4.69 -11.95 4.30
N CYS A 121 5.26 -13.15 4.12
CA CYS A 121 4.74 -14.41 4.68
C CYS A 121 4.86 -14.49 6.21
N SER A 122 5.78 -13.74 6.83
CA SER A 122 5.91 -13.67 8.30
C SER A 122 4.85 -12.78 8.95
N LEU A 123 4.18 -11.93 8.16
CA LEU A 123 3.05 -11.12 8.63
C LEU A 123 1.79 -11.97 8.74
N PRO A 124 0.83 -11.59 9.60
CA PRO A 124 -0.46 -12.27 9.71
C PRO A 124 -1.16 -12.46 8.36
N ALA A 125 -1.91 -13.55 8.23
CA ALA A 125 -2.77 -13.75 7.07
C ALA A 125 -3.88 -12.69 7.06
N THR A 126 -4.26 -12.21 5.87
CA THR A 126 -5.13 -11.04 5.70
C THR A 126 -6.18 -11.29 4.62
N GLU A 127 -7.19 -10.45 4.63
CA GLU A 127 -8.13 -10.27 3.53
C GLU A 127 -8.35 -8.77 3.32
N HIS A 128 -7.98 -8.28 2.13
CA HIS A 128 -8.16 -6.89 1.74
C HIS A 128 -9.54 -6.66 1.13
N ASP A 129 -10.18 -5.55 1.51
CA ASP A 129 -11.41 -5.12 0.87
C ASP A 129 -11.07 -4.29 -0.37
N SER A 130 -11.07 -4.92 -1.55
CA SER A 130 -10.78 -4.24 -2.82
C SER A 130 -11.78 -3.14 -3.16
N PHE A 131 -13.02 -3.20 -2.65
CA PHE A 131 -14.02 -2.14 -2.85
C PHE A 131 -13.70 -0.87 -2.04
N SER A 132 -12.87 -1.00 -1.00
CA SER A 132 -12.39 0.14 -0.20
C SER A 132 -11.22 0.90 -0.85
N PHE A 133 -10.62 0.35 -1.90
CA PHE A 133 -9.37 0.88 -2.45
C PHE A 133 -9.55 2.27 -3.05
N LYS A 134 -8.64 3.15 -2.65
CA LYS A 134 -8.39 4.45 -3.25
C LYS A 134 -7.04 4.36 -3.93
N VAL A 135 -7.02 4.62 -5.24
CA VAL A 135 -5.87 4.35 -6.08
C VAL A 135 -5.41 5.63 -6.78
N ASP A 136 -4.16 5.97 -6.53
CA ASP A 136 -3.46 7.07 -7.17
C ASP A 136 -2.34 6.53 -8.06
N LEU A 137 -2.51 6.60 -9.38
CA LEU A 137 -1.41 6.49 -10.34
C LEU A 137 -0.73 7.86 -10.42
N ILE A 138 0.34 8.01 -9.64
CA ILE A 138 1.06 9.26 -9.43
C ILE A 138 1.99 9.57 -10.61
N PHE A 139 2.57 8.54 -11.22
CA PHE A 139 3.48 8.66 -12.36
C PHE A 139 3.31 7.48 -13.32
N HIS A 140 3.36 7.75 -14.63
CA HIS A 140 3.31 6.72 -15.65
C HIS A 140 4.22 7.08 -16.84
N SER A 141 4.92 6.08 -17.36
CA SER A 141 5.77 6.14 -18.56
C SER A 141 5.93 4.74 -19.13
N ASP A 142 6.50 4.64 -20.34
CA ASP A 142 6.81 3.36 -20.98
C ASP A 142 7.73 2.43 -20.14
N ARG A 143 8.45 2.97 -19.16
CA ARG A 143 9.44 2.23 -18.37
C ARG A 143 8.98 1.91 -16.96
N MET A 144 8.11 2.74 -16.38
CA MET A 144 7.70 2.61 -15.00
C MET A 144 6.38 3.31 -14.69
N SER A 145 5.71 2.80 -13.65
CA SER A 145 4.53 3.39 -13.02
C SER A 145 4.73 3.50 -11.52
N VAL A 146 4.23 4.56 -10.89
CA VAL A 146 4.18 4.70 -9.43
C VAL A 146 2.74 4.76 -9.00
N VAL A 147 2.32 3.78 -8.20
CA VAL A 147 0.94 3.61 -7.75
C VAL A 147 0.92 3.68 -6.24
N CYS A 148 0.04 4.50 -5.67
CA CYS A 148 -0.31 4.45 -4.27
C CYS A 148 -1.71 3.85 -4.14
N VAL A 149 -1.89 2.93 -3.21
CA VAL A 149 -3.19 2.37 -2.86
C VAL A 149 -3.40 2.52 -1.36
N ASP A 150 -4.51 3.17 -1.01
CA ASP A 150 -5.02 3.23 0.34
C ASP A 150 -6.27 2.36 0.45
N GLY A 151 -6.48 1.71 1.58
CA GLY A 151 -7.65 0.86 1.78
C GLY A 151 -7.70 0.29 3.18
N ILE A 152 -8.54 -0.73 3.35
CA ILE A 152 -8.62 -1.50 4.58
C ILE A 152 -8.37 -2.98 4.32
N PHE A 153 -7.86 -3.66 5.35
CA PHE A 153 -7.77 -5.11 5.37
C PHE A 153 -8.11 -5.62 6.77
N ARG A 154 -8.58 -6.87 6.82
CA ARG A 154 -8.75 -7.60 8.08
C ARG A 154 -7.69 -8.66 8.24
N GLU A 155 -7.30 -8.92 9.48
CA GLU A 155 -6.44 -10.06 9.81
C GLU A 155 -7.28 -11.30 10.09
N HIS A 156 -6.81 -12.46 9.62
CA HIS A 156 -7.37 -13.72 10.06
C HIS A 156 -6.95 -14.01 11.51
N PRO A 157 -7.89 -14.44 12.37
CA PRO A 157 -7.57 -14.81 13.74
C PRO A 157 -6.65 -16.05 13.76
N GLU A 158 -5.61 -16.03 14.58
CA GLU A 158 -4.73 -17.20 14.79
C GLU A 158 -5.37 -18.21 15.74
N ASN A 159 -6.23 -17.74 16.65
CA ASN A 159 -6.96 -18.53 17.62
C ASN A 159 -8.43 -18.12 17.67
N LEU A 160 -9.32 -19.02 18.08
CA LEU A 160 -10.77 -18.77 18.18
C LEU A 160 -11.15 -17.62 19.13
N LEU A 161 -10.27 -17.27 20.07
CA LEU A 161 -10.47 -16.20 21.04
C LEU A 161 -9.87 -14.86 20.58
N ASP A 162 -9.16 -14.84 19.44
CA ASP A 162 -8.57 -13.61 18.93
C ASP A 162 -9.68 -12.71 18.36
N PRO A 163 -9.76 -11.44 18.80
CA PRO A 163 -10.73 -10.51 18.21
C PRO A 163 -10.41 -10.27 16.74
N GLU A 164 -11.45 -10.03 15.95
CA GLU A 164 -11.31 -9.54 14.58
C GLU A 164 -10.63 -8.17 14.60
N ARG A 165 -9.70 -7.94 13.66
CA ARG A 165 -8.95 -6.70 13.57
C ARG A 165 -8.98 -6.20 12.14
N VAL A 166 -9.34 -4.93 12.00
CA VAL A 166 -9.33 -4.21 10.73
C VAL A 166 -8.31 -3.08 10.84
N TYR A 167 -7.48 -2.94 9.82
CA TYR A 167 -6.47 -1.89 9.73
C TYR A 167 -6.65 -1.11 8.45
N GLY A 168 -6.38 0.19 8.53
CA GLY A 168 -6.11 0.99 7.34
C GLY A 168 -4.67 0.75 6.88
N PHE A 169 -4.46 0.74 5.57
CA PHE A 169 -3.13 0.68 4.99
C PHE A 169 -2.96 1.73 3.90
N SER A 170 -1.70 2.08 3.66
CA SER A 170 -1.25 2.87 2.52
C SER A 170 -0.03 2.16 1.95
N ARG A 171 -0.07 1.82 0.67
CA ARG A 171 0.99 1.07 0.01
C ARG A 171 1.36 1.68 -1.33
N THR A 172 2.64 2.01 -1.47
CA THR A 172 3.21 2.52 -2.71
C THR A 172 3.99 1.44 -3.45
N PHE A 173 3.71 1.28 -4.74
CA PHE A 173 4.40 0.39 -5.64
C PHE A 173 5.15 1.20 -6.71
N VAL A 174 6.39 0.81 -6.99
CA VAL A 174 7.14 1.27 -8.17
C VAL A 174 7.23 0.09 -9.12
N LEU A 175 6.40 0.13 -10.16
CA LEU A 175 6.31 -0.93 -11.16
C LEU A 175 7.28 -0.62 -12.30
N ARG A 176 7.99 -1.65 -12.76
CA ARG A 176 8.86 -1.57 -13.94
C ARG A 176 8.21 -2.35 -15.08
N THR A 177 8.15 -1.74 -16.26
CA THR A 177 7.71 -2.44 -17.47
C THR A 177 8.70 -3.55 -17.83
N VAL A 178 8.22 -4.78 -17.95
CA VAL A 178 8.99 -5.90 -18.50
C VAL A 178 8.50 -6.12 -19.92
N ARG A 179 9.38 -5.89 -20.91
CA ARG A 179 9.09 -6.30 -22.28
C ARG A 179 9.28 -7.80 -22.34
N ASN A 180 8.20 -8.54 -22.56
CA ASN A 180 8.31 -9.94 -22.94
C ASN A 180 8.91 -9.97 -24.34
N SER A 181 10.18 -10.36 -24.45
CA SER A 181 10.76 -10.75 -25.74
C SER A 181 9.95 -11.96 -26.22
N SER A 182 9.16 -11.77 -27.27
CA SER A 182 8.54 -12.87 -28.01
C SER A 182 9.61 -13.67 -28.76
#